data_AF-A0AB39SJB8-F1
#
_entry.id   AF-A0AB39SJB8-F1
#
_cell.length_a   1.000
_cell.length_b   1.000
_cell.length_c   1.000
_cell.angle_alpha   90.00
_cell.angle_beta   90.00
_cell.angle_gamma   90.00
#
_symmetry.space_group_name_H-M   'P 1'
#
loop_
_entity.id
_entity.type
_entity.pdbx_description
1 polymer ?
#
loop_
_entity_poly.entity_id
_entity_poly.type
_entity_poly.pdbx_seq_one_letter_code
_entity_poly.pdbx_strand_id
1 'polypeptide(L)'
;MSTDEALSETDLDAMAERAAAASPGPWVPWLETRGATGGESFIQVDPDHGEEDDEIYVNRIVGARQILGPDQQLDADLDFIAWARQDVPRLIAEVRRLRALLVERGSQD
;
A
#
# COMPACT_ATOMS: atom_id res chain seq x y z
N MET A 1 3.43 -10.59 -16.67
CA MET A 1 3.85 -9.25 -17.12
C MET A 1 5.34 -9.14 -16.83
N SER A 2 6.15 -8.78 -17.82
CA SER A 2 7.58 -8.61 -17.59
C SER A 2 7.81 -7.34 -16.78
N THR A 3 8.72 -7.36 -15.81
CA THR A 3 9.16 -6.12 -15.14
C THR A 3 9.92 -5.17 -16.06
N ASP A 4 10.30 -5.65 -17.26
CA ASP A 4 11.02 -4.88 -18.28
C ASP A 4 10.10 -4.15 -19.28
N GLU A 5 8.79 -4.35 -19.21
CA GLU A 5 7.84 -3.64 -20.08
C GLU A 5 7.55 -2.25 -19.52
N ALA A 6 7.71 -1.21 -20.35
CA ALA A 6 7.43 0.16 -19.95
C ALA A 6 5.91 0.35 -19.74
N LEU A 7 5.52 0.82 -18.54
CA LEU A 7 4.11 1.12 -18.21
C LEU A 7 3.52 2.14 -19.21
N SER A 8 2.38 1.87 -19.83
CA SER A 8 1.68 2.90 -20.61
C SER A 8 1.01 3.94 -19.70
N GLU A 9 0.54 5.06 -20.24
CA GLU A 9 -0.31 5.99 -19.46
C GLU A 9 -1.61 5.30 -19.02
N THR A 10 -2.19 4.44 -19.87
CA THR A 10 -3.35 3.61 -19.52
C THR A 10 -3.08 2.72 -18.31
N ASP A 11 -1.88 2.15 -18.21
CA ASP A 11 -1.50 1.34 -17.03
C ASP A 11 -1.41 2.19 -15.76
N LEU A 12 -0.82 3.39 -15.86
CA LEU A 12 -0.73 4.33 -14.74
C LEU A 12 -2.11 4.84 -14.29
N ASP A 13 -3.01 5.08 -15.24
CA ASP A 13 -4.41 5.45 -14.96
C ASP A 13 -5.12 4.31 -14.23
N ALA A 14 -5.03 3.08 -14.73
CA ALA A 14 -5.64 1.91 -14.09
C ALA A 14 -5.04 1.63 -12.69
N MET A 15 -3.75 1.92 -12.46
CA MET A 15 -3.14 1.86 -11.13
C MET A 15 -3.69 2.95 -10.21
N ALA A 16 -3.83 4.18 -10.71
CA ALA A 16 -4.33 5.32 -9.94
C ALA A 16 -5.80 5.13 -9.54
N GLU A 17 -6.62 4.62 -10.46
CA GLU A 17 -8.04 4.30 -10.21
C GLU A 17 -8.19 3.26 -9.09
N ARG A 18 -7.40 2.18 -9.11
CA ARG A 18 -7.41 1.18 -8.03
C ARG A 18 -6.99 1.77 -6.69
N ALA A 19 -5.98 2.63 -6.67
CA ALA A 19 -5.53 3.28 -5.45
C ALA A 19 -6.58 4.29 -4.91
N ALA A 20 -7.30 4.98 -5.79
CA ALA A 20 -8.35 5.91 -5.43
C ALA A 20 -9.66 5.22 -4.97
N ALA A 21 -9.92 4.01 -5.45
CA ALA A 21 -11.09 3.23 -5.06
C ALA A 21 -10.98 2.62 -3.64
N ALA A 22 -9.77 2.51 -3.10
CA ALA A 22 -9.54 2.09 -1.71
C ALA A 22 -9.92 3.21 -0.72
N SER A 23 -10.11 2.86 0.56
CA SER A 23 -10.37 3.87 1.61
C SER A 23 -9.27 4.93 1.67
N PRO A 24 -9.57 6.17 2.10
CA PRO A 24 -8.56 7.21 2.28
C PRO A 24 -7.41 6.76 3.19
N GLY A 25 -6.22 7.32 2.95
CA GLY A 25 -5.10 7.14 3.85
C GLY A 25 -4.99 8.31 4.84
N PRO A 26 -4.06 8.22 5.81
CA PRO A 26 -3.04 7.18 5.92
C PRO A 26 -3.59 5.86 6.47
N TRP A 27 -3.06 4.74 5.98
CA TRP A 27 -3.22 3.43 6.61
C TRP A 27 -2.06 3.19 7.56
N VAL A 28 -2.35 2.88 8.83
CA VAL A 28 -1.35 2.73 9.89
C VAL A 28 -1.37 1.30 10.44
N PRO A 29 -0.27 0.55 10.35
CA PRO A 29 -0.22 -0.83 10.84
C PRO A 29 0.10 -0.88 12.34
N TRP A 30 -0.84 -1.42 13.13
CA TRP A 30 -0.70 -1.73 14.55
C TRP A 30 -0.33 -3.20 14.70
N LEU A 31 0.93 -3.46 15.08
CA LEU A 31 1.53 -4.79 14.99
C LEU A 31 1.91 -5.36 16.36
N GLU A 32 1.46 -6.57 16.64
CA GLU A 32 1.75 -7.28 17.89
C GLU A 32 3.26 -7.47 18.11
N THR A 33 4.06 -7.70 17.05
CA THR A 33 5.52 -7.84 17.19
C THR A 33 6.24 -6.54 17.58
N ARG A 34 5.60 -5.37 17.47
CA ARG A 34 6.19 -4.05 17.74
C ARG A 34 5.61 -3.33 18.96
N GLY A 35 4.54 -3.83 19.56
CA GLY A 35 3.87 -3.10 20.62
C GLY A 35 3.00 -3.92 21.58
N ALA A 36 2.85 -5.24 21.37
CA ALA A 36 1.95 -6.09 22.15
C ALA A 36 0.59 -5.41 22.41
N THR A 37 -0.17 -5.15 21.32
CA THR A 37 -1.47 -4.47 21.34
C THR A 37 -2.55 -5.24 22.13
N GLY A 38 -2.24 -6.47 22.56
CA GLY A 38 -3.11 -7.28 23.43
C GLY A 38 -4.20 -8.03 22.65
N GLY A 39 -4.10 -8.05 21.32
CA GLY A 39 -5.06 -8.62 20.38
C GLY A 39 -4.40 -9.20 19.13
N GLU A 40 -5.01 -8.96 17.96
CA GLU A 40 -4.44 -9.32 16.66
C GLU A 40 -3.87 -8.07 15.98
N SER A 41 -2.81 -8.23 15.17
CA SER A 41 -2.28 -7.13 14.37
C SER A 41 -3.32 -6.68 13.32
N PHE A 42 -3.43 -5.37 13.09
CA PHE A 42 -4.41 -4.78 12.18
C PHE A 42 -3.85 -3.51 11.49
N ILE A 43 -4.60 -2.99 10.52
CA ILE A 43 -4.34 -1.70 9.88
C ILE A 43 -5.48 -0.76 10.24
N GLN A 44 -5.18 0.37 10.88
CA GLN A 44 -6.16 1.44 11.13
C GLN A 44 -6.20 2.40 9.93
N VAL A 45 -7.40 2.78 9.53
CA VAL A 45 -7.65 3.69 8.41
C VAL A 45 -7.84 5.11 8.93
N ASP A 46 -7.00 6.03 8.45
CA ASP A 46 -7.08 7.47 8.71
C ASP A 46 -7.26 7.83 10.20
N PRO A 47 -6.32 7.43 11.10
CA PRO A 47 -6.49 7.58 12.55
C PRO A 47 -6.68 9.03 13.03
N ASP A 48 -6.31 10.02 12.23
CA ASP A 48 -6.42 11.43 12.60
C ASP A 48 -7.79 12.03 12.24
N HIS A 49 -8.53 11.43 11.31
CA HIS A 49 -9.76 12.00 10.75
C HIS A 49 -10.92 11.00 10.56
N GLY A 50 -10.66 9.70 10.70
CA GLY A 50 -11.62 8.61 10.58
C GLY A 50 -12.30 8.24 11.90
N GLU A 51 -13.12 7.21 11.83
CA GLU A 51 -13.68 6.56 13.03
C GLU A 51 -12.58 5.78 13.75
N GLU A 52 -12.56 5.81 15.09
CA GLU A 52 -11.50 5.18 15.89
C GLU A 52 -11.35 3.68 15.56
N ASP A 53 -12.47 3.00 15.34
CA ASP A 53 -12.53 1.56 15.06
C ASP A 53 -12.62 1.24 13.54
N ASP A 54 -12.20 2.15 12.65
CA ASP A 54 -12.07 1.84 11.21
C ASP A 54 -10.81 1.02 10.95
N GLU A 55 -10.94 -0.29 11.15
CA GLU A 55 -9.84 -1.26 11.18
C GLU A 55 -9.96 -2.32 10.08
N ILE A 56 -8.83 -2.65 9.45
CA ILE A 56 -8.69 -3.73 8.48
C ILE A 56 -7.90 -4.88 9.12
N TYR A 57 -8.54 -6.05 9.20
CA TYR A 57 -7.93 -7.30 9.65
C TYR A 57 -7.61 -8.22 8.47
N VAL A 58 -6.42 -8.83 8.49
CA VAL A 58 -5.98 -9.77 7.45
C VAL A 58 -5.82 -11.17 8.03
N ASN A 59 -6.65 -12.10 7.55
CA ASN A 59 -6.56 -13.51 7.91
C ASN A 59 -5.68 -14.29 6.93
N ARG A 60 -4.51 -14.73 7.41
CA ARG A 60 -3.59 -15.57 6.64
C ARG A 60 -3.77 -17.04 7.01
N ILE A 61 -4.05 -17.88 6.01
CA ILE A 61 -4.28 -19.33 6.21
C ILE A 61 -3.31 -20.11 5.32
N VAL A 62 -2.58 -21.07 5.90
CA VAL A 62 -1.68 -21.99 5.18
C VAL A 62 -2.16 -23.42 5.40
N GLY A 63 -2.74 -24.02 4.34
CA GLY A 63 -3.43 -25.30 4.45
C GLY A 63 -4.69 -25.17 5.30
N ALA A 64 -4.77 -25.90 6.41
CA ALA A 64 -5.86 -25.82 7.39
C ALA A 64 -5.50 -25.00 8.64
N ARG A 65 -4.33 -24.34 8.65
CA ARG A 65 -3.83 -23.59 9.81
C ARG A 65 -3.94 -22.08 9.58
N GLN A 66 -4.60 -21.39 10.49
CA GLN A 66 -4.54 -19.94 10.57
C GLN A 66 -3.19 -19.51 11.17
N ILE A 67 -2.55 -18.51 10.55
CA ILE A 67 -1.39 -17.83 11.11
C ILE A 67 -1.93 -16.79 12.08
N LEU A 68 -1.61 -16.94 13.36
CA LEU A 68 -2.00 -16.02 14.42
C LEU A 68 -0.80 -15.19 14.86
N GLY A 69 -1.06 -13.96 15.30
CA GLY A 69 -0.05 -13.11 15.91
C GLY A 69 0.40 -13.60 17.29
N PRO A 70 1.57 -13.14 17.78
CA PRO A 70 2.58 -12.40 17.03
C PRO A 70 3.30 -13.31 16.01
N ASP A 71 3.31 -12.91 14.73
CA ASP A 71 4.03 -13.61 13.66
C ASP A 71 4.73 -12.57 12.77
N GLN A 72 6.06 -12.68 12.66
CA GLN A 72 6.88 -11.69 11.98
C GLN A 72 6.54 -11.56 10.49
N GLN A 73 6.11 -12.64 9.84
CA GLN A 73 5.78 -12.59 8.41
C GLN A 73 4.40 -12.00 8.18
N LEU A 74 3.41 -12.35 9.02
CA LEU A 74 2.10 -11.73 8.98
C LEU A 74 2.20 -10.21 9.21
N ASP A 75 3.01 -9.80 10.18
CA ASP A 75 3.25 -8.39 10.49
C ASP A 75 3.96 -7.66 9.34
N ALA A 76 4.93 -8.31 8.67
CA ALA A 76 5.55 -7.76 7.48
C ALA A 76 4.58 -7.62 6.29
N ASP A 77 3.66 -8.57 6.12
CA ASP A 77 2.61 -8.51 5.10
C ASP A 77 1.65 -7.33 5.38
N LEU A 78 1.25 -7.12 6.64
CA LEU A 78 0.42 -5.98 7.07
C LEU A 78 1.13 -4.64 6.85
N ASP A 79 2.42 -4.54 7.21
CA ASP A 79 3.24 -3.36 6.92
C ASP A 79 3.23 -3.05 5.42
N PHE A 80 3.52 -4.05 4.57
CA PHE A 80 3.54 -3.87 3.12
C PHE A 80 2.20 -3.36 2.57
N ILE A 81 1.08 -3.95 3.02
CA ILE A 81 -0.26 -3.55 2.60
C ILE A 81 -0.55 -2.11 3.04
N ALA A 82 -0.25 -1.76 4.29
CA ALA A 82 -0.45 -0.42 4.81
C ALA A 82 0.34 0.60 3.97
N TRP A 83 1.65 0.40 3.81
CA TRP A 83 2.53 1.31 3.06
C TRP A 83 2.18 1.44 1.58
N ALA A 84 1.68 0.37 0.96
CA ALA A 84 1.24 0.42 -0.44
C ALA A 84 0.16 1.50 -0.66
N ARG A 85 -0.68 1.80 0.35
CA ARG A 85 -1.71 2.82 0.24
C ARG A 85 -1.14 4.22 0.00
N GLN A 86 -0.03 4.56 0.64
CA GLN A 86 0.65 5.85 0.50
C GLN A 86 1.66 5.84 -0.65
N ASP A 87 2.38 4.73 -0.84
CA ASP A 87 3.48 4.66 -1.79
C ASP A 87 3.00 4.55 -3.24
N VAL A 88 1.93 3.80 -3.52
CA VAL A 88 1.44 3.62 -4.91
C VAL A 88 1.05 4.97 -5.55
N PRO A 89 0.23 5.84 -4.93
CA PRO A 89 -0.06 7.16 -5.51
C PRO A 89 1.19 8.01 -5.73
N ARG A 90 2.16 7.96 -4.80
CA ARG A 90 3.42 8.73 -4.90
C ARG A 90 4.29 8.22 -6.05
N LEU A 91 4.40 6.91 -6.23
CA LEU A 91 5.15 6.29 -7.32
C LEU A 91 4.54 6.62 -8.67
N ILE A 92 3.22 6.58 -8.81
CA ILE A 92 2.53 6.96 -10.06
C ILE A 92 2.81 8.44 -10.39
N ALA A 93 2.69 9.32 -9.41
CA ALA A 93 3.00 10.75 -9.58
C ALA A 93 4.46 10.97 -10.00
N GLU A 94 5.39 10.24 -9.39
CA GLU A 94 6.82 10.32 -9.70
C GLU A 94 7.13 9.83 -11.12
N VAL A 95 6.53 8.73 -11.56
CA VAL A 95 6.68 8.24 -12.94
C VAL A 95 6.21 9.30 -13.95
N ARG A 96 5.04 9.89 -13.75
CA ARG A 96 4.51 10.95 -14.63
C ARG A 96 5.42 12.17 -14.63
N ARG A 97 5.91 12.59 -13.46
CA ARG A 97 6.86 13.71 -13.33
C ARG A 97 8.15 13.46 -14.11
N LEU A 98 8.74 12.27 -13.97
CA LEU A 98 9.97 11.90 -14.68
C LEU A 98 9.77 11.85 -16.20
N ARG A 99 8.62 11.36 -16.68
CA ARG A 99 8.27 11.38 -18.11
C ARG A 99 8.18 12.79 -18.66
N ALA A 100 7.52 13.71 -17.95
CA ALA A 100 7.42 15.10 -18.35
C ALA A 100 8.81 15.73 -18.52
N LEU A 101 9.71 15.53 -17.55
CA LEU A 101 11.09 16.03 -17.62
C LEU A 101 11.90 15.46 -18.79
N LEU A 102 11.67 14.19 -19.17
CA LEU A 102 12.36 13.59 -20.31
C LEU A 102 11.88 14.17 -21.65
N VAL A 103 10.57 14.44 -21.78
CA VAL A 103 10.01 15.12 -22.96
C VAL A 103 10.56 16.55 -23.08
N GLU A 104 10.63 17.29 -21.97
CA GLU A 104 11.20 18.64 -21.95
C GLU A 104 12.67 18.66 -22.38
N ARG A 105 13.49 17.72 -21.89
CA ARG A 105 14.90 17.61 -22.26
C ARG A 105 15.10 17.22 -23.72
N GLY A 106 14.33 16.26 -24.23
CA GLY A 106 14.40 15.87 -25.64
C GLY A 106 13.86 16.92 -26.62
N SER A 107 13.16 17.95 -26.13
CA SER A 107 12.69 19.09 -26.93
C SER A 107 13.69 20.26 -26.94
N GLN A 108 14.77 20.17 -26.17
CA GLN A 108 15.82 21.20 -26.06
C GLN A 108 17.08 20.87 -26.88
N ASP A 109 17.16 19.66 -27.43
CA ASP A 109 18.20 19.19 -28.37
C ASP A 109 17.74 19.32 -29.83
#